data_AF-A0A3R8JMQ1-F1
#
_entry.id   AF-A0A3R8JMQ1-F1
#
_cell.length_a   1.000
_cell.length_b   1.000
_cell.length_c   1.000
_cell.angle_alpha   90.00
_cell.angle_beta   90.00
_cell.angle_gamma   90.00
#
_symmetry.space_group_name_H-M   'P 1'
#
loop_
_entity.id
_entity.type
_entity.pdbx_description
1 polymer ?
#
loop_
_entity_poly.entity_id
_entity_poly.type
_entity_poly.pdbx_seq_one_letter_code
_entity_poly.pdbx_strand_id
1 'polypeptide(L)'
;MEKEYAEDGFTEEKGVCSHEGKECCQKTKERSDKEYRDLVNRLNRIEGQVRGLKRMLESDAYCTDILVQVSAVNAALNSFNKVLLANHIRTCVAEDIRAGKDETIDELVATLQKLMR
;
A
#
# COMPACT_ATOMS: atom_id res chain seq x y z
N MET A 1 9.75 34.03 16.04
CA MET A 1 10.20 33.32 14.84
C MET A 1 9.82 31.86 15.03
N GLU A 2 8.54 31.58 14.85
CA GLU A 2 7.94 30.25 14.98
C GLU A 2 8.36 29.41 13.78
N LYS A 3 8.80 28.18 14.04
CA LYS A 3 8.95 27.16 13.02
C LYS A 3 7.78 26.20 13.20
N GLU A 4 6.87 26.29 12.25
CA GLU A 4 5.73 25.43 12.01
C GLU A 4 6.26 24.05 11.59
N TYR A 5 6.09 23.05 12.46
CA TYR A 5 6.25 21.64 12.11
C TYR A 5 4.87 21.14 11.71
N ALA A 6 4.75 20.62 10.49
CA ALA A 6 3.53 20.04 9.96
C ALA A 6 3.06 18.88 10.84
N GLU A 7 1.91 19.05 11.48
CA GLU A 7 1.16 18.00 12.16
C GLU A 7 0.28 17.28 11.12
N ASP A 8 0.81 16.31 10.40
CA ASP A 8 -0.04 15.36 9.65
C ASP A 8 -0.50 14.26 10.62
N GLY A 9 -1.43 14.64 11.49
CA GLY A 9 -2.20 13.74 12.33
C GLY A 9 -3.27 13.03 11.50
N PHE A 10 -3.08 11.74 11.25
CA PHE A 10 -4.15 10.87 10.78
C PHE A 10 -5.10 10.59 11.95
N THR A 11 -6.07 11.48 12.18
CA THR A 11 -7.16 11.25 13.14
C THR A 11 -8.23 10.37 12.50
N GLU A 12 -8.36 9.14 12.99
CA GLU A 12 -9.42 8.19 12.67
C GLU A 12 -10.77 8.67 13.23
N GLU A 13 -11.63 9.23 12.39
CA GLU A 13 -13.07 9.29 12.68
C GLU A 13 -13.77 8.07 12.09
N LYS A 14 -14.34 7.22 12.96
CA LYS A 14 -15.18 6.08 12.57
C LYS A 14 -16.50 6.58 11.96
N GLY A 15 -16.55 6.71 10.64
CA GLY A 15 -17.77 7.07 9.92
C GLY A 15 -18.74 5.89 9.79
N VAL A 16 -19.92 5.99 10.42
CA VAL A 16 -21.13 5.24 10.02
C VAL A 16 -21.84 6.08 8.97
N CYS A 17 -22.20 5.49 7.82
CA CYS A 17 -22.93 6.17 6.76
C CYS A 17 -24.28 5.49 6.48
N SER A 18 -25.34 6.28 6.47
CA SER A 18 -26.71 5.90 6.15
C SER A 18 -27.12 6.53 4.82
N HIS A 19 -26.90 5.86 3.68
CA HIS A 19 -27.49 6.30 2.40
C HIS A 19 -27.86 5.11 1.50
N GLU A 20 -29.09 5.15 0.98
CA GLU A 20 -29.56 4.33 -0.14
C GLU A 20 -29.04 4.94 -1.45
N GLY A 21 -28.12 4.27 -2.15
CA GLY A 21 -27.66 4.71 -3.48
C GLY A 21 -26.22 4.32 -3.79
N LYS A 22 -26.02 3.67 -4.94
CA LYS A 22 -24.75 3.12 -5.44
C LYS A 22 -23.63 4.17 -5.57
N GLU A 23 -22.68 4.21 -4.64
CA GLU A 23 -21.24 4.36 -4.91
C GLU A 23 -20.40 4.05 -3.65
N CYS A 24 -19.25 3.42 -3.86
CA CYS A 24 -18.48 2.63 -2.89
C CYS A 24 -17.88 3.43 -1.71
N CYS A 25 -18.35 3.19 -0.48
CA CYS A 25 -17.77 3.74 0.74
C CYS A 25 -16.95 2.66 1.49
N GLN A 26 -15.63 2.78 1.41
CA GLN A 26 -14.61 2.18 2.30
C GLN A 26 -14.72 0.67 2.59
N LYS A 27 -14.21 -0.16 1.67
CA LYS A 27 -13.82 -1.54 1.96
C LYS A 27 -12.61 -1.56 2.90
N THR A 28 -12.83 -1.42 4.21
CA THR A 28 -11.82 -1.67 5.23
C THR A 28 -11.73 -3.17 5.51
N LYS A 29 -10.53 -3.66 5.84
CA LYS A 29 -10.28 -5.04 6.24
C LYS A 29 -9.56 -5.03 7.59
N GLU A 30 -10.13 -5.75 8.56
CA GLU A 30 -9.41 -6.11 9.77
C GLU A 30 -8.32 -7.13 9.42
N ARG A 31 -7.07 -6.81 9.79
CA ARG A 31 -5.90 -7.65 9.50
C ARG A 31 -5.46 -8.35 10.76
N SER A 32 -4.99 -9.59 10.61
CA SER A 32 -4.30 -10.27 11.72
C SER A 32 -3.03 -9.50 12.11
N ASP A 33 -2.64 -9.57 13.39
CA ASP A 33 -1.40 -8.97 13.89
C ASP A 33 -0.17 -9.40 13.09
N LYS A 34 -0.16 -10.66 12.62
CA LYS A 34 0.92 -11.18 11.79
C LYS A 34 0.95 -10.48 10.42
N GLU A 35 -0.19 -10.43 9.73
CA GLU A 35 -0.32 -9.75 8.44
C GLU A 35 0.08 -8.27 8.56
N TYR A 36 -0.44 -7.57 9.56
CA TYR A 36 -0.15 -6.16 9.81
C TYR A 36 1.35 -5.94 10.02
N ARG A 37 1.97 -6.65 10.97
CA ARG A 37 3.41 -6.50 11.25
C ARG A 37 4.27 -6.85 10.04
N ASP A 38 3.94 -7.90 9.30
CA ASP A 38 4.70 -8.30 8.10
C ASP A 38 4.68 -7.22 7.02
N LEU A 39 3.52 -6.60 6.79
CA LEU A 39 3.35 -5.50 5.81
C LEU A 39 4.06 -4.22 6.28
N VAL A 40 3.86 -3.80 7.52
CA VAL A 40 4.50 -2.61 8.10
C VAL A 40 6.02 -2.75 8.10
N ASN A 41 6.55 -3.93 8.46
CA ASN A 41 8.00 -4.18 8.42
C ASN A 41 8.60 -4.06 7.02
N ARG A 42 7.82 -4.32 5.95
CA ARG A 42 8.28 -4.12 4.56
C ARG A 42 8.29 -2.63 4.22
N LEU A 43 7.23 -1.92 4.60
CA LEU A 43 7.13 -0.47 4.39
C LEU A 43 8.23 0.29 5.13
N ASN A 44 8.53 -0.05 6.39
CA ASN A 44 9.61 0.58 7.16
C ASN A 44 10.99 0.42 6.48
N ARG A 45 11.23 -0.73 5.82
CA ARG A 45 12.46 -0.94 5.04
C ARG A 45 12.48 -0.06 3.80
N ILE A 46 11.38 -0.02 3.06
CA ILE A 46 11.22 0.82 1.85
C ILE A 46 11.41 2.30 2.21
N GLU A 47 10.79 2.76 3.29
CA GLU A 47 10.95 4.11 3.81
C GLU A 47 12.42 4.42 4.12
N GLY A 48 13.13 3.48 4.76
CA GLY A 48 14.57 3.58 5.00
C GLY A 48 15.39 3.75 3.70
N GLN A 49 15.03 3.02 2.64
CA GLN A 49 15.67 3.15 1.33
C GLN A 49 15.39 4.52 0.70
N VAL A 50 14.15 5.01 0.76
CA VAL A 50 13.77 6.35 0.25
C VAL A 50 14.50 7.46 1.00
N ARG A 51 14.62 7.37 2.33
CA ARG A 51 15.47 8.29 3.10
C ARG A 51 16.94 8.20 2.69
N GLY A 52 17.41 7.01 2.32
CA GLY A 52 18.74 6.79 1.75
C GLY A 52 18.93 7.56 0.44
N LEU A 53 17.97 7.48 -0.49
CA LEU A 53 17.99 8.23 -1.75
C LEU A 53 18.09 9.75 -1.52
N LYS A 54 17.30 10.28 -0.59
CA LYS A 54 17.37 11.70 -0.23
C LYS A 54 18.78 12.11 0.21
N ARG A 55 19.42 11.33 1.10
CA ARG A 55 20.81 11.60 1.54
C ARG A 55 21.83 11.52 0.41
N MET A 56 21.64 10.60 -0.54
CA MET A 56 22.52 10.50 -1.71
C MET A 56 22.44 11.76 -2.58
N LEU A 57 21.24 12.30 -2.79
CA LEU A 57 21.05 13.56 -3.50
C LEU A 57 21.69 14.74 -2.74
N GLU A 58 21.47 14.82 -1.43
CA GLU A 58 22.06 15.88 -0.58
C GLU A 58 23.59 15.82 -0.52
N SER A 59 24.20 14.68 -0.85
CA SER A 59 25.65 14.47 -0.86
C SER A 59 26.26 14.52 -2.25
N ASP A 60 25.53 14.99 -3.26
CA ASP A 60 25.94 15.02 -4.67
C ASP A 60 26.49 13.67 -5.19
N ALA A 61 25.88 12.56 -4.74
CA ALA A 61 26.29 11.22 -5.14
C ALA A 61 26.11 10.99 -6.65
N TYR A 62 26.89 10.08 -7.22
CA TYR A 62 26.88 9.81 -8.65
C TYR A 62 25.50 9.32 -9.12
N CYS A 63 25.02 9.90 -10.23
CA CYS A 63 23.67 9.66 -10.75
C CYS A 63 23.38 8.18 -10.99
N THR A 64 24.35 7.41 -11.52
CA THR A 64 24.18 5.98 -11.76
C THR A 64 23.93 5.19 -10.47
N ASP A 65 24.60 5.55 -9.38
CA ASP A 65 24.41 4.88 -8.09
C ASP A 65 23.03 5.17 -7.51
N ILE A 66 22.56 6.41 -7.66
CA ILE A 66 21.19 6.81 -7.28
C ILE A 66 20.16 5.98 -8.08
N LEU A 67 20.35 5.84 -9.39
CA LEU A 67 19.45 5.05 -10.25
C LEU A 67 19.41 3.55 -9.86
N VAL A 68 20.56 2.99 -9.46
CA VAL A 68 20.61 1.62 -8.92
C VAL A 68 19.81 1.50 -7.63
N GLN A 69 19.91 2.47 -6.71
CA GLN A 69 19.13 2.47 -5.47
C GLN A 69 17.63 2.68 -5.73
N VAL A 70 17.25 3.53 -6.69
CA VAL A 70 15.85 3.67 -7.13
C VAL A 70 15.30 2.33 -7.62
N SER A 71 16.09 1.59 -8.42
CA SER A 71 15.71 0.25 -8.87
C SER A 71 15.52 -0.73 -7.71
N ALA A 72 16.34 -0.63 -6.66
CA ALA A 72 16.18 -1.43 -5.45
C ALA A 72 14.88 -1.09 -4.67
N VAL A 73 14.51 0.19 -4.60
CA VAL A 73 13.22 0.63 -4.01
C VAL A 73 12.04 0.07 -4.80
N ASN A 74 12.09 0.17 -6.12
CA ASN A 74 11.04 -0.36 -7.00
C ASN A 74 10.89 -1.89 -6.82
N ALA A 75 12.00 -2.62 -6.72
CA ALA A 75 11.97 -4.06 -6.45
C ALA A 75 11.34 -4.38 -5.08
N ALA A 76 11.63 -3.58 -4.05
CA ALA A 76 11.04 -3.74 -2.72
C ALA A 76 9.53 -3.45 -2.71
N LEU A 77 9.09 -2.39 -3.39
CA LEU A 77 7.67 -2.06 -3.59
C LEU A 77 6.94 -3.19 -4.34
N ASN A 78 7.54 -3.72 -5.40
CA ASN A 78 6.99 -4.87 -6.13
C ASN A 78 6.89 -6.11 -5.24
N SER A 79 7.87 -6.35 -4.37
CA SER A 79 7.79 -7.43 -3.39
C SER A 79 6.67 -7.21 -2.37
N PHE A 80 6.46 -5.98 -1.90
CA PHE A 80 5.36 -5.63 -1.01
C PHE A 80 4.00 -5.87 -1.68
N ASN A 81 3.82 -5.38 -2.91
CA ASN A 81 2.58 -5.54 -3.69
C ASN A 81 2.21 -7.02 -3.86
N LYS A 82 3.18 -7.89 -4.17
CA LYS A 82 2.95 -9.34 -4.29
C LYS A 82 2.40 -9.95 -3.01
N VAL A 83 2.92 -9.56 -1.85
CA VAL A 83 2.46 -10.07 -0.55
C VAL A 83 1.05 -9.57 -0.24
N LEU A 84 0.81 -8.27 -0.41
CA LEU A 84 -0.50 -7.66 -0.16
C LEU A 84 -1.58 -8.27 -1.06
N LEU A 85 -1.31 -8.38 -2.36
CA LEU A 85 -2.22 -8.97 -3.33
C LEU A 85 -2.51 -10.45 -3.01
N ALA A 86 -1.48 -11.23 -2.68
CA ALA A 86 -1.66 -12.63 -2.35
C ALA A 86 -2.50 -12.82 -1.07
N ASN A 87 -2.38 -11.91 -0.10
CA ASN A 87 -3.27 -11.90 1.07
C ASN A 87 -4.71 -11.55 0.69
N HIS A 88 -4.90 -10.53 -0.15
CA HIS A 88 -6.23 -10.12 -0.61
C HIS A 88 -6.97 -11.24 -1.36
N ILE A 89 -6.27 -11.95 -2.26
CA ILE A 89 -6.83 -13.08 -3.01
C ILE A 89 -7.25 -14.23 -2.06
N ARG A 90 -6.39 -14.58 -1.10
CA ARG A 90 -6.65 -15.70 -0.18
C ARG A 90 -7.73 -15.41 0.86
N THR A 91 -8.01 -14.14 1.17
CA THR A 91 -9.02 -13.76 2.16
C THR A 91 -10.26 -13.19 1.48
N CYS A 92 -10.22 -11.93 1.06
CA CYS A 92 -11.42 -11.19 0.66
C CYS A 92 -12.06 -11.80 -0.59
N VAL A 93 -11.26 -12.04 -1.63
CA VAL A 93 -11.75 -12.61 -2.90
C VAL A 93 -12.27 -14.04 -2.68
N ALA A 94 -11.52 -14.88 -1.98
CA ALA A 94 -11.92 -16.25 -1.71
C ALA A 94 -13.18 -16.36 -0.81
N GLU A 95 -13.39 -15.42 0.10
CA GLU A 95 -14.61 -15.32 0.90
C GLU A 95 -15.80 -14.87 0.06
N ASP A 96 -15.64 -13.85 -0.76
CA ASP A 96 -16.70 -13.34 -1.63
C ASP A 96 -17.14 -14.37 -2.69
N ILE A 97 -16.19 -15.10 -3.30
CA ILE A 97 -16.51 -16.20 -4.23
C ILE A 97 -17.31 -17.29 -3.51
N ARG A 98 -16.91 -17.68 -2.29
CA ARG A 98 -17.66 -18.67 -1.49
C ARG A 98 -19.07 -18.18 -1.10
N ALA A 99 -19.26 -16.87 -1.03
CA ALA A 99 -20.55 -16.24 -0.77
C ALA A 99 -21.38 -15.99 -2.05
N GLY A 100 -20.89 -16.41 -3.23
CA GLY A 100 -21.57 -16.24 -4.51
C GLY A 100 -21.52 -14.82 -5.08
N LYS A 101 -20.57 -13.99 -4.63
CA LYS A 101 -20.37 -12.61 -5.08
C LYS A 101 -19.32 -12.56 -6.21
N ASP A 102 -19.70 -13.06 -7.38
CA ASP A 102 -18.79 -13.20 -8.52
C ASP A 102 -18.25 -11.84 -9.03
N GLU A 103 -18.91 -10.73 -8.73
CA GLU A 103 -18.46 -9.37 -9.07
C GLU A 103 -17.07 -9.03 -8.49
N THR A 104 -16.63 -9.73 -7.44
CA THR A 104 -15.28 -9.59 -6.86
C THR A 104 -14.17 -9.96 -7.86
N ILE A 105 -14.47 -10.86 -8.81
CA ILE A 105 -13.52 -11.29 -9.84
C ILE A 105 -13.24 -10.16 -10.82
N ASP A 106 -14.26 -9.42 -11.23
CA ASP A 106 -14.12 -8.28 -12.13
C ASP A 106 -13.28 -7.17 -11.47
N GLU A 107 -13.50 -6.92 -10.17
CA GLU A 107 -12.69 -5.98 -9.39
C GLU A 107 -11.22 -6.41 -9.30
N LEU A 108 -10.98 -7.70 -9.07
CA LEU A 108 -9.62 -8.26 -9.05
C LEU A 108 -8.93 -8.10 -10.41
N VAL A 109 -9.61 -8.41 -11.51
CA VAL A 109 -9.07 -8.26 -12.88
C VAL A 109 -8.73 -6.80 -13.15
N ALA A 110 -9.62 -5.87 -12.84
CA ALA A 110 -9.38 -4.43 -13.00
C ALA A 110 -8.19 -3.95 -12.16
N THR A 111 -8.00 -4.51 -10.97
CA THR A 111 -6.85 -4.21 -10.10
C THR A 111 -5.55 -4.75 -10.70
N LEU A 112 -5.52 -6.00 -11.17
CA LEU A 112 -4.35 -6.60 -11.80
C LEU A 112 -3.90 -5.81 -13.05
N GLN A 113 -4.85 -5.36 -13.87
CA GLN A 113 -4.57 -4.52 -15.04
C GLN A 113 -3.89 -3.18 -14.69
N LYS A 114 -4.12 -2.63 -13.49
CA LYS A 114 -3.44 -1.42 -13.01
C LYS A 114 -2.03 -1.72 -12.52
N LEU A 115 -1.80 -2.89 -11.94
CA LEU A 115 -0.52 -3.30 -11.37
C LEU A 115 0.47 -3.84 -12.39
N MET A 116 -0.01 -4.30 -13.56
CA MET A 116 0.81 -4.85 -14.64
C MET A 116 1.19 -3.82 -15.73
N ARG A 117 1.05 -2.53 -15.43
CA ARG A 117 1.44 -1.46 -16.36
C ARG A 117 2.94 -1.23 -16.37
#